data_AF-A0A842IPS4-F1
#
_entry.id   AF-A0A842IPS4-F1
#
_cell.length_a   1.000
_cell.length_b   1.000
_cell.length_c   1.000
_cell.angle_alpha   90.00
_cell.angle_beta   90.00
_cell.angle_gamma   90.00
#
_symmetry.space_group_name_H-M   'P 1'
#
loop_
_entity.id
_entity.type
_entity.pdbx_description
1 polymer ?
#
loop_
_entity_poly.entity_id
_entity_poly.type
_entity_poly.pdbx_seq_one_letter_code
_entity_poly.pdbx_strand_id
1 'polypeptide(L)'
;MKLKTTLIFLIFTLIFSSCRKEETQFIETPEEEILGANSSIATLIQRTTSNDGSLDNIVDRANCFDIAFPYTVVVNSVEIIVTSQEDYAVIECVLDESDDDDNTININFPITIVLADFSEITINNLSEFNSYTSGCNGENIDDDDIECIDFNYPIEASIFNPSNELLDTIIIDNDNELYNFVEDIDEANIVTMDFPITVILADNSEISINNFVELETAIENATDSCDEDDDYDYNDDDCDNCTTLAVEELLTSCSNWEVDKIERNGIDYDDIYDGYTFNFFNNGALSVSWNTTTVMGTWVASGSGNNLEVLIDVPALPLCNNNWILHELENCSDETKVDLRVGDDDRLRYENDCD
;
A
#
# COMPACT_ATOMS: atom_id res chain seq x y z
N MET A 1 -15.31 -90.25 12.07
CA MET A 1 -15.58 -89.05 11.24
C MET A 1 -15.90 -87.81 12.05
N LYS A 2 -16.76 -87.85 13.08
CA LYS A 2 -17.18 -86.66 13.85
C LYS A 2 -16.06 -85.83 14.49
N LEU A 3 -14.99 -86.45 15.00
CA LEU A 3 -13.87 -85.74 15.65
C LEU A 3 -12.97 -84.96 14.66
N LYS A 4 -12.88 -85.42 13.41
CA LYS A 4 -12.11 -84.73 12.36
C LYS A 4 -12.86 -83.50 11.85
N THR A 5 -14.19 -83.56 11.80
CA THR A 5 -15.04 -82.45 11.36
C THR A 5 -15.08 -81.31 12.38
N THR A 6 -15.10 -81.62 13.69
CA THR A 6 -15.02 -80.59 14.75
C THR A 6 -13.64 -79.92 14.83
N LEU A 7 -12.56 -80.66 14.56
CA LEU A 7 -11.21 -80.07 14.56
C LEU A 7 -11.01 -79.09 13.38
N ILE A 8 -11.58 -79.41 12.21
CA ILE A 8 -11.55 -78.52 11.04
C ILE A 8 -12.34 -77.23 11.29
N PHE A 9 -13.48 -77.32 11.99
CA PHE A 9 -14.29 -76.14 12.32
C PHE A 9 -13.59 -75.22 13.33
N LEU A 10 -12.88 -75.78 14.32
CA LEU A 10 -12.10 -75.02 15.30
C LEU A 10 -10.90 -74.30 14.67
N ILE A 11 -10.24 -74.95 13.69
CA ILE A 11 -9.13 -74.35 12.95
C ILE A 11 -9.63 -73.22 12.04
N PHE A 12 -10.83 -73.35 11.45
CA PHE A 12 -11.41 -72.31 10.59
C PHE A 12 -11.85 -71.06 11.38
N THR A 13 -12.24 -71.20 12.64
CA THR A 13 -12.56 -70.07 13.53
C THR A 13 -11.33 -69.29 14.01
N LEU A 14 -10.14 -69.91 14.01
CA LEU A 14 -8.88 -69.27 14.42
C LEU A 14 -8.24 -68.40 13.31
N ILE A 15 -8.74 -68.49 12.06
CA ILE A 15 -8.19 -67.73 10.92
C ILE A 15 -8.87 -66.36 10.73
N PHE A 16 -9.92 -66.05 11.52
CA PHE A 16 -10.60 -64.76 11.49
C PHE A 16 -10.19 -63.82 12.64
N SER A 17 -9.21 -64.19 13.47
CA SER A 17 -8.56 -63.23 14.36
C SER A 17 -7.54 -62.42 13.55
N SER A 18 -8.03 -61.46 12.78
CA SER A 18 -7.20 -60.35 12.32
C SER A 18 -6.84 -59.52 13.56
N CYS A 19 -5.70 -59.81 14.19
CA CYS A 19 -5.06 -58.81 15.03
C CYS A 19 -4.54 -57.74 14.08
N ARG A 20 -5.32 -56.65 13.89
CA ARG A 20 -4.75 -55.44 13.32
C ARG A 20 -3.56 -55.09 14.21
N LYS A 21 -2.35 -55.15 13.65
CA LYS A 21 -1.16 -54.63 14.29
C LYS A 21 -1.27 -53.11 14.09
N GLU A 22 -2.05 -52.46 14.94
CA GLU A 22 -1.99 -51.00 15.02
C GLU A 22 -0.59 -50.67 15.53
N GLU A 23 0.21 -50.05 14.66
CA GLU A 23 1.45 -49.42 15.07
C GLU A 23 1.06 -48.24 15.97
N THR A 24 1.11 -48.43 17.29
CA THR A 24 0.91 -47.35 18.26
C THR A 24 2.22 -46.57 18.41
N GLN A 25 2.77 -46.07 17.30
CA GLN A 25 3.71 -44.96 17.39
C GLN A 25 2.86 -43.70 17.30
N PHE A 26 2.60 -43.11 18.47
CA PHE A 26 2.12 -41.75 18.56
C PHE A 26 3.31 -40.87 18.16
N ILE A 27 3.36 -40.52 16.89
CA ILE A 27 4.26 -39.47 16.40
C ILE A 27 3.51 -38.19 16.75
N GLU A 28 3.88 -37.57 17.87
CA GLU A 28 3.45 -36.19 18.14
C GLU A 28 4.02 -35.33 17.02
N THR A 29 3.16 -34.51 16.42
CA THR A 29 3.62 -33.39 15.60
C THR A 29 4.59 -32.58 16.46
N PRO A 30 5.79 -32.24 15.96
CA PRO A 30 6.69 -31.36 16.69
C PRO A 30 5.97 -30.10 17.15
N GLU A 31 6.22 -29.66 18.38
CA GLU A 31 5.59 -28.44 18.93
C GLU A 31 5.89 -27.20 18.06
N GLU A 32 7.05 -27.21 17.39
CA GLU A 32 7.51 -26.19 16.43
C GLU A 32 6.72 -26.16 15.09
N GLU A 33 5.88 -27.17 14.85
CA GLU A 33 5.03 -27.29 13.64
C GLU A 33 3.54 -27.05 13.95
N ILE A 34 3.18 -26.69 15.19
CA ILE A 34 1.81 -26.46 15.62
C ILE A 34 1.56 -24.97 15.81
N LEU A 35 0.52 -24.45 15.14
CA LEU A 35 0.00 -23.12 15.42
C LEU A 35 -0.95 -23.19 16.62
N GLY A 36 -0.46 -22.79 17.79
CA GLY A 36 -1.27 -22.75 19.00
C GLY A 36 -2.18 -21.51 19.02
N ALA A 37 -3.43 -21.68 19.47
CA ALA A 37 -4.32 -20.56 19.76
C ALA A 37 -3.67 -19.60 20.78
N ASN A 38 -3.73 -18.30 20.50
CA ASN A 38 -3.12 -17.25 21.33
C ASN A 38 -1.61 -17.45 21.61
N SER A 39 -0.90 -18.17 20.74
CA SER A 39 0.57 -18.25 20.79
C SER A 39 1.20 -16.92 20.35
N SER A 40 2.49 -16.74 20.62
CA SER A 40 3.24 -15.57 20.13
C SER A 40 3.15 -15.44 18.62
N ILE A 41 3.41 -16.54 17.90
CA ILE A 41 3.31 -16.58 16.44
C ILE A 41 1.87 -16.35 15.93
N ALA A 42 0.84 -16.85 16.62
CA ALA A 42 -0.55 -16.54 16.25
C ALA A 42 -0.83 -15.04 16.36
N THR A 43 -0.35 -14.40 17.43
CA THR A 43 -0.49 -12.95 17.61
C THR A 43 0.25 -12.18 16.52
N LEU A 44 1.48 -12.60 16.19
CA LEU A 44 2.26 -11.99 15.11
C LEU A 44 1.56 -12.11 13.75
N ILE A 45 1.04 -13.29 13.41
CA ILE A 45 0.27 -13.48 12.17
C ILE A 45 -0.95 -12.55 12.16
N GLN A 46 -1.69 -12.43 13.28
CA GLN A 46 -2.84 -11.54 13.36
C GLN A 46 -2.46 -10.08 13.16
N ARG A 47 -1.38 -9.61 13.78
CA ARG A 47 -0.89 -8.22 13.61
C ARG A 47 -0.40 -7.94 12.19
N THR A 48 0.21 -8.93 11.54
CA THR A 48 0.66 -8.83 10.14
C THR A 48 -0.50 -8.88 9.13
N THR A 49 -1.67 -9.37 9.54
CA THR A 49 -2.81 -9.57 8.63
C THR A 49 -4.01 -8.70 9.00
N SER A 50 -3.89 -7.85 10.03
CA SER A 50 -4.93 -6.89 10.36
C SER A 50 -5.08 -5.86 9.25
N ASN A 51 -6.27 -5.28 9.17
CA ASN A 51 -6.49 -4.11 8.33
C ASN A 51 -5.88 -2.88 9.01
N ASP A 52 -4.76 -2.38 8.50
CA ASP A 52 -4.03 -1.24 9.08
C ASP A 52 -4.93 0.02 9.15
N GLY A 53 -5.66 0.31 8.08
CA GLY A 53 -6.45 1.53 7.96
C GLY A 53 -5.63 2.76 7.59
N SER A 54 -4.41 2.59 7.06
CA SER A 54 -3.58 3.71 6.61
C SER A 54 -3.91 4.14 5.17
N LEU A 55 -4.55 3.26 4.39
CA LEU A 55 -4.72 3.42 2.95
C LEU A 55 -5.53 4.67 2.56
N ASP A 56 -6.42 5.17 3.42
CA ASP A 56 -7.24 6.35 3.14
C ASP A 56 -7.03 7.53 4.10
N ASN A 57 -5.88 7.54 4.78
CA ASN A 57 -5.40 8.59 5.66
C ASN A 57 -5.52 10.01 5.06
N ILE A 58 -5.30 10.16 3.74
CA ILE A 58 -5.48 11.42 3.00
C ILE A 58 -6.88 12.01 3.15
N VAL A 59 -7.91 11.17 3.28
CA VAL A 59 -9.31 11.59 3.40
C VAL A 59 -9.71 11.81 4.84
N ASP A 60 -9.31 10.89 5.70
CA ASP A 60 -10.06 10.57 6.91
C ASP A 60 -9.25 10.92 8.19
N ARG A 61 -7.91 10.99 8.03
CA ARG A 61 -6.91 11.28 9.05
C ARG A 61 -6.98 10.33 10.24
N ALA A 62 -7.14 9.04 9.96
CA ALA A 62 -7.26 7.99 10.96
C ALA A 62 -6.64 6.68 10.47
N ASN A 63 -5.51 6.35 11.05
CA ASN A 63 -4.70 5.18 10.71
C ASN A 63 -5.16 3.86 11.33
N CYS A 64 -6.46 3.68 11.61
CA CYS A 64 -6.90 2.51 12.38
C CYS A 64 -8.15 1.83 11.83
N PHE A 65 -8.63 2.31 10.68
CA PHE A 65 -9.69 1.71 9.88
C PHE A 65 -9.70 2.37 8.50
N ASP A 66 -10.21 1.67 7.48
CA ASP A 66 -10.42 2.26 6.15
C ASP A 66 -11.88 2.66 5.94
N ILE A 67 -12.15 3.61 5.05
CA ILE A 67 -13.47 3.82 4.46
C ILE A 67 -13.67 2.88 3.26
N ALA A 68 -14.64 1.97 3.37
CA ALA A 68 -14.99 1.05 2.30
C ALA A 68 -15.52 1.78 1.05
N PHE A 69 -14.98 1.42 -0.12
CA PHE A 69 -15.47 1.93 -1.40
C PHE A 69 -16.91 1.43 -1.72
N PRO A 70 -17.72 2.23 -2.44
CA PRO A 70 -17.47 3.61 -2.84
C PRO A 70 -18.03 4.62 -1.82
N TYR A 71 -17.39 5.77 -1.73
CA TYR A 71 -17.86 6.91 -0.95
C TYR A 71 -17.68 8.24 -1.71
N THR A 72 -18.10 9.34 -1.11
CA THR A 72 -18.02 10.66 -1.76
C THR A 72 -17.45 11.67 -0.78
N VAL A 73 -16.51 12.47 -1.27
CA VAL A 73 -15.88 13.56 -0.52
C VAL A 73 -16.02 14.86 -1.28
N VAL A 74 -15.98 15.96 -0.55
CA VAL A 74 -15.88 17.31 -1.10
C VAL A 74 -14.57 17.92 -0.65
N VAL A 75 -13.62 18.03 -1.58
CA VAL A 75 -12.26 18.57 -1.37
C VAL A 75 -12.24 19.96 -1.99
N ASN A 76 -12.00 21.01 -1.21
CA ASN A 76 -11.93 22.40 -1.68
C ASN A 76 -13.11 22.87 -2.58
N SER A 77 -14.30 22.29 -2.39
CA SER A 77 -15.54 22.49 -3.18
C SER A 77 -15.70 21.63 -4.45
N VAL A 78 -14.74 20.76 -4.75
CA VAL A 78 -14.81 19.73 -5.79
C VAL A 78 -15.39 18.46 -5.19
N GLU A 79 -16.47 17.93 -5.79
CA GLU A 79 -17.07 16.66 -5.36
C GLU A 79 -16.39 15.50 -6.10
N ILE A 80 -15.79 14.58 -5.34
CA ILE A 80 -15.07 13.41 -5.84
C ILE A 80 -15.78 12.15 -5.33
N ILE A 81 -16.04 11.22 -6.23
CA ILE A 81 -16.59 9.90 -5.89
C ILE A 81 -15.42 8.93 -5.89
N VAL A 82 -15.06 8.46 -4.70
CA VAL A 82 -13.96 7.52 -4.51
C VAL A 82 -14.49 6.10 -4.68
N THR A 83 -13.98 5.39 -5.66
CA THR A 83 -14.38 4.03 -6.05
C THR A 83 -13.23 3.03 -6.05
N SER A 84 -12.00 3.53 -6.09
CA SER A 84 -10.76 2.77 -5.92
C SER A 84 -9.67 3.67 -5.30
N GLN A 85 -8.55 3.05 -4.89
CA GLN A 85 -7.36 3.75 -4.41
C GLN A 85 -6.78 4.72 -5.46
N GLU A 86 -6.99 4.46 -6.75
CA GLU A 86 -6.54 5.35 -7.84
C GLU A 86 -7.20 6.73 -7.77
N ASP A 87 -8.37 6.85 -7.13
CA ASP A 87 -9.07 8.12 -6.95
C ASP A 87 -8.40 9.01 -5.87
N TYR A 88 -7.45 8.50 -5.07
CA TYR A 88 -6.70 9.32 -4.10
C TYR A 88 -5.73 10.29 -4.75
N ALA A 89 -5.12 9.90 -5.88
CA ALA A 89 -4.33 10.83 -6.68
C ALA A 89 -5.17 12.03 -7.15
N VAL A 90 -6.48 11.85 -7.37
CA VAL A 90 -7.37 12.97 -7.72
C VAL A 90 -7.65 13.88 -6.52
N ILE A 91 -7.69 13.32 -5.30
CA ILE A 91 -7.86 14.09 -4.07
C ILE A 91 -6.63 14.94 -3.80
N GLU A 92 -5.45 14.33 -3.85
CA GLU A 92 -4.13 14.97 -3.76
C GLU A 92 -4.01 16.15 -4.72
N CYS A 93 -4.25 15.92 -6.02
CA CYS A 93 -4.22 16.99 -7.02
C CYS A 93 -5.12 18.21 -6.71
N VAL A 94 -6.25 18.01 -6.02
CA VAL A 94 -7.14 19.12 -5.61
C VAL A 94 -6.63 19.82 -4.34
N LEU A 95 -5.85 19.14 -3.50
CA LEU A 95 -5.17 19.72 -2.35
C LEU A 95 -3.95 20.55 -2.77
N ASP A 96 -3.26 20.19 -3.87
CA ASP A 96 -2.00 20.83 -4.32
C ASP A 96 -2.17 21.94 -5.38
N GLU A 97 -3.41 22.24 -5.76
CA GLU A 97 -3.73 23.33 -6.69
C GLU A 97 -3.19 24.69 -6.19
N SER A 98 -3.18 24.90 -4.86
CA SER A 98 -2.81 26.16 -4.22
C SER A 98 -2.12 25.96 -2.86
N ASP A 99 -0.91 26.51 -2.71
CA ASP A 99 -0.15 26.54 -1.45
C ASP A 99 -0.76 27.47 -0.37
N ASP A 100 -1.70 28.34 -0.76
CA ASP A 100 -2.32 29.36 0.10
C ASP A 100 -3.74 28.97 0.58
N ASP A 101 -4.23 27.78 0.18
CA ASP A 101 -5.60 27.38 0.46
C ASP A 101 -5.69 26.66 1.82
N ASP A 102 -6.67 27.07 2.65
CA ASP A 102 -7.08 26.29 3.81
C ASP A 102 -7.75 25.01 3.29
N ASN A 103 -6.96 23.96 3.07
CA ASN A 103 -7.43 22.67 2.56
C ASN A 103 -8.54 22.09 3.44
N THR A 104 -9.67 21.77 2.83
CA THR A 104 -10.82 21.18 3.52
C THR A 104 -11.37 19.96 2.80
N ILE A 105 -11.49 18.86 3.55
CA ILE A 105 -12.11 17.61 3.09
C ILE A 105 -13.38 17.40 3.91
N ASN A 106 -14.50 17.19 3.22
CA ASN A 106 -15.78 16.88 3.85
C ASN A 106 -16.35 15.57 3.30
N ILE A 107 -16.53 14.59 4.18
CA ILE A 107 -17.10 13.29 3.80
C ILE A 107 -18.63 13.37 3.73
N ASN A 108 -19.21 12.87 2.63
CA ASN A 108 -20.65 12.76 2.46
C ASN A 108 -21.16 11.45 3.08
N PHE A 109 -21.82 11.57 4.23
CA PHE A 109 -22.43 10.44 4.92
C PHE A 109 -23.77 10.00 4.28
N PRO A 110 -24.15 8.71 4.40
CA PRO A 110 -23.46 7.66 5.17
C PRO A 110 -22.28 7.04 4.40
N ILE A 111 -21.30 6.54 5.17
CA ILE A 111 -20.17 5.73 4.69
C ILE A 111 -20.11 4.41 5.46
N THR A 112 -19.30 3.47 5.00
CA THR A 112 -18.95 2.25 5.75
C THR A 112 -17.47 2.30 6.06
N ILE A 113 -17.08 2.00 7.30
CA ILE A 113 -15.67 1.81 7.68
C ILE A 113 -15.39 0.32 7.87
N VAL A 114 -14.14 -0.08 7.65
CA VAL A 114 -13.59 -1.44 7.85
C VAL A 114 -12.57 -1.36 8.98
N LEU A 115 -12.83 -2.02 10.10
CA LEU A 115 -11.93 -2.01 11.25
C LEU A 115 -10.76 -3.01 11.06
N ALA A 116 -9.77 -2.97 11.96
CA ALA A 116 -8.64 -3.90 12.01
C ALA A 116 -9.00 -5.40 11.94
N ASP A 117 -10.18 -5.79 12.42
CA ASP A 117 -10.72 -7.16 12.36
C ASP A 117 -11.56 -7.44 11.11
N PHE A 118 -11.47 -6.58 10.09
CA PHE A 118 -12.28 -6.56 8.86
C PHE A 118 -13.78 -6.42 9.09
N SER A 119 -14.24 -6.09 10.30
CA SER A 119 -15.65 -5.85 10.54
C SER A 119 -16.09 -4.50 9.96
N GLU A 120 -17.25 -4.53 9.30
CA GLU A 120 -17.81 -3.34 8.66
C GLU A 120 -18.82 -2.62 9.57
N ILE A 121 -18.69 -1.29 9.67
CA ILE A 121 -19.60 -0.44 10.42
C ILE A 121 -20.11 0.71 9.54
N THR A 122 -21.44 0.86 9.46
CA THR A 122 -22.04 2.02 8.77
C THR A 122 -22.05 3.26 9.66
N ILE A 123 -21.38 4.31 9.21
CA ILE A 123 -21.28 5.61 9.86
C ILE A 123 -22.27 6.58 9.20
N ASN A 124 -23.17 7.17 9.99
CA ASN A 124 -24.30 7.93 9.45
C ASN A 124 -24.07 9.45 9.44
N ASN A 125 -23.07 9.94 10.15
CA ASN A 125 -22.79 11.37 10.30
C ASN A 125 -21.40 11.62 10.91
N LEU A 126 -20.94 12.86 10.79
CA LEU A 126 -19.64 13.33 11.29
C LEU A 126 -19.41 13.10 12.79
N SER A 127 -20.45 13.17 13.63
CA SER A 127 -20.26 12.96 15.07
C SER A 127 -19.96 11.50 15.41
N GLU A 128 -20.51 10.56 14.63
CA GLU A 128 -20.23 9.14 14.76
C GLU A 128 -18.82 8.86 14.26
N PHE A 129 -18.48 9.38 13.06
CA PHE A 129 -17.13 9.31 12.48
C PHE A 129 -16.04 9.81 13.45
N ASN A 130 -16.19 11.03 13.98
CA ASN A 130 -15.23 11.61 14.93
C ASN A 130 -15.06 10.80 16.23
N SER A 131 -16.03 9.95 16.59
CA SER A 131 -15.89 9.09 17.76
C SER A 131 -14.97 7.91 17.49
N TYR A 132 -14.88 7.46 16.23
CA TYR A 132 -13.93 6.44 15.79
C TYR A 132 -12.53 7.03 15.60
N THR A 133 -12.39 8.12 14.83
CA THR A 133 -11.08 8.75 14.59
C THR A 133 -10.38 9.20 15.87
N SER A 134 -11.13 9.67 16.88
CA SER A 134 -10.56 10.07 18.17
C SER A 134 -9.92 8.93 18.98
N GLY A 135 -10.17 7.68 18.59
CA GLY A 135 -9.61 6.49 19.18
C GLY A 135 -8.37 5.95 18.45
N CYS A 136 -8.11 6.42 17.23
CA CYS A 136 -6.91 6.06 16.49
C CYS A 136 -5.66 6.71 17.10
N ASN A 137 -4.51 6.18 16.73
CA ASN A 137 -3.24 6.83 17.03
C ASN A 137 -3.13 8.11 16.20
N GLY A 138 -2.13 8.92 16.51
CA GLY A 138 -1.84 10.12 15.73
C GLY A 138 -0.80 9.80 14.68
N GLU A 139 -0.65 10.71 13.73
CA GLU A 139 0.37 10.70 12.68
C GLU A 139 1.76 10.21 13.16
N ASN A 140 2.32 9.23 12.45
CA ASN A 140 3.67 8.70 12.68
C ASN A 140 3.88 8.17 14.13
N ILE A 141 2.91 7.40 14.65
CA ILE A 141 2.98 6.81 15.99
C ILE A 141 2.87 5.29 15.87
N ASP A 142 3.95 4.59 16.24
CA ASP A 142 4.00 3.13 16.36
C ASP A 142 2.70 2.57 16.95
N ASP A 143 2.09 1.62 16.24
CA ASP A 143 0.87 0.96 16.65
C ASP A 143 1.07 -0.55 16.85
N ASP A 144 -0.04 -1.29 16.79
CA ASP A 144 -0.06 -2.71 17.12
C ASP A 144 -0.05 -3.59 15.86
N ASP A 145 -0.05 -3.07 14.64
CA ASP A 145 0.02 -3.84 13.40
C ASP A 145 1.49 -4.07 12.98
N ILE A 146 1.68 -4.74 11.84
CA ILE A 146 2.98 -5.06 11.26
C ILE A 146 2.83 -5.05 9.73
N GLU A 147 3.24 -3.96 9.08
CA GLU A 147 3.03 -3.73 7.64
C GLU A 147 4.28 -4.10 6.83
N CYS A 148 5.46 -4.13 7.47
CA CYS A 148 6.75 -4.32 6.80
C CYS A 148 6.99 -5.73 6.22
N ILE A 149 6.03 -6.64 6.37
CA ILE A 149 6.07 -8.00 5.86
C ILE A 149 4.65 -8.46 5.52
N ASP A 150 4.49 -9.12 4.38
CA ASP A 150 3.19 -9.59 3.88
C ASP A 150 3.25 -11.08 3.52
N PHE A 151 2.11 -11.76 3.52
CA PHE A 151 1.97 -13.16 3.13
C PHE A 151 1.66 -13.29 1.64
N ASN A 152 2.44 -14.10 0.95
CA ASN A 152 2.07 -14.47 -0.42
C ASN A 152 1.05 -15.61 -0.40
N TYR A 153 -0.20 -15.30 -0.73
CA TYR A 153 -1.31 -16.24 -0.87
C TYR A 153 -1.28 -17.06 -2.18
N PRO A 154 -1.95 -18.23 -2.21
CA PRO A 154 -2.73 -18.85 -1.13
C PRO A 154 -1.88 -19.68 -0.16
N ILE A 155 -2.36 -19.84 1.08
CA ILE A 155 -1.77 -20.68 2.14
C ILE A 155 -2.71 -21.84 2.45
N GLU A 156 -2.19 -23.07 2.47
CA GLU A 156 -2.97 -24.26 2.87
C GLU A 156 -2.74 -24.57 4.36
N ALA A 157 -3.81 -24.78 5.12
CA ALA A 157 -3.75 -25.15 6.53
C ALA A 157 -4.57 -26.42 6.81
N SER A 158 -4.11 -27.20 7.80
CA SER A 158 -4.76 -28.43 8.24
C SER A 158 -5.16 -28.34 9.71
N ILE A 159 -6.39 -28.75 10.01
CA ILE A 159 -6.98 -28.71 11.34
C ILE A 159 -7.32 -30.14 11.77
N PHE A 160 -6.72 -30.60 12.85
CA PHE A 160 -7.01 -31.91 13.44
C PHE A 160 -7.71 -31.75 14.79
N ASN A 161 -8.90 -32.33 14.95
CA ASN A 161 -9.63 -32.36 16.22
C ASN A 161 -9.41 -33.70 16.93
N PRO A 162 -8.65 -33.75 18.04
CA PRO A 162 -8.34 -35.00 18.74
C PRO A 162 -9.56 -35.66 19.41
N SER A 163 -10.65 -34.92 19.64
CA SER A 163 -11.83 -35.45 20.34
C SER A 163 -12.70 -36.33 19.45
N ASN A 164 -12.72 -36.06 18.14
CA ASN A 164 -13.53 -36.79 17.17
C ASN A 164 -12.72 -37.39 16.01
N GLU A 165 -11.39 -37.22 16.02
CA GLU A 165 -10.44 -37.71 15.01
C GLU A 165 -10.74 -37.19 13.59
N LEU A 166 -11.36 -36.02 13.48
CA LEU A 166 -11.58 -35.36 12.19
C LEU A 166 -10.36 -34.54 11.78
N LEU A 167 -9.99 -34.66 10.51
CA LEU A 167 -8.99 -33.84 9.83
C LEU A 167 -9.71 -33.02 8.76
N ASP A 168 -9.49 -31.72 8.78
CA ASP A 168 -9.97 -30.76 7.79
C ASP A 168 -8.81 -30.01 7.16
N THR A 169 -9.00 -29.52 5.94
CA THR A 169 -8.01 -28.77 5.19
C THR A 169 -8.67 -27.56 4.57
N ILE A 170 -8.06 -26.39 4.74
CA ILE A 170 -8.55 -25.13 4.22
C ILE A 170 -7.49 -24.47 3.34
N ILE A 171 -7.95 -23.64 2.41
CA ILE A 171 -7.12 -22.76 1.60
C ILE A 171 -7.49 -21.35 2.03
N ILE A 172 -6.48 -20.55 2.30
CA ILE A 172 -6.58 -19.16 2.76
C ILE A 172 -6.07 -18.29 1.61
N ASP A 173 -6.93 -17.40 1.10
CA ASP A 173 -6.66 -16.66 -0.14
C ASP A 173 -6.28 -15.18 0.08
N ASN A 174 -6.41 -14.63 1.30
CA ASN A 174 -6.11 -13.24 1.65
C ASN A 174 -5.98 -13.04 3.18
N ASP A 175 -5.58 -11.84 3.60
CA ASP A 175 -5.36 -11.47 5.00
C ASP A 175 -6.62 -11.57 5.86
N ASN A 176 -7.77 -11.13 5.37
CA ASN A 176 -9.04 -11.27 6.09
C ASN A 176 -9.35 -12.74 6.43
N GLU A 177 -9.11 -13.66 5.50
CA GLU A 177 -9.27 -15.09 5.76
C GLU A 177 -8.21 -15.63 6.73
N LEU A 178 -6.97 -15.17 6.65
CA LEU A 178 -5.89 -15.60 7.54
C LEU A 178 -6.11 -15.10 8.98
N TYR A 179 -6.41 -13.80 9.13
CA TYR A 179 -6.72 -13.14 10.39
C TYR A 179 -7.83 -13.88 11.14
N ASN A 180 -8.98 -14.07 10.49
CA ASN A 180 -10.12 -14.78 11.06
C ASN A 180 -9.80 -16.24 11.35
N PHE A 181 -9.04 -16.91 10.47
CA PHE A 181 -8.62 -18.30 10.71
C PHE A 181 -7.82 -18.44 12.00
N VAL A 182 -6.89 -17.51 12.26
CA VAL A 182 -6.07 -17.51 13.47
C VAL A 182 -6.89 -17.11 14.71
N GLU A 183 -7.82 -16.17 14.59
CA GLU A 183 -8.73 -15.78 15.67
C GLU A 183 -9.61 -16.95 16.14
N ASP A 184 -10.11 -17.74 15.18
CA ASP A 184 -11.08 -18.82 15.43
C ASP A 184 -10.45 -20.17 15.83
N ILE A 185 -9.13 -20.24 16.06
CA ILE A 185 -8.46 -21.48 16.46
C ILE A 185 -8.97 -21.95 17.83
N ASP A 186 -9.67 -23.09 17.86
CA ASP A 186 -10.02 -23.79 19.10
C ASP A 186 -8.75 -24.35 19.77
N GLU A 187 -8.52 -24.00 21.05
CA GLU A 187 -7.41 -24.50 21.88
C GLU A 187 -7.29 -26.04 21.92
N ALA A 188 -8.37 -26.77 21.64
CA ALA A 188 -8.39 -28.23 21.61
C ALA A 188 -7.96 -28.82 20.26
N ASN A 189 -7.92 -28.03 19.19
CA ASN A 189 -7.50 -28.47 17.86
C ASN A 189 -5.98 -28.36 17.69
N ILE A 190 -5.42 -29.20 16.83
CA ILE A 190 -4.03 -29.10 16.37
C ILE A 190 -4.07 -28.51 14.97
N VAL A 191 -3.51 -27.31 14.82
CA VAL A 191 -3.45 -26.59 13.56
C VAL A 191 -2.02 -26.61 13.02
N THR A 192 -1.87 -26.87 11.73
CA THR A 192 -0.59 -26.83 11.00
C THR A 192 -0.78 -26.11 9.67
N MET A 193 0.29 -25.50 9.14
CA MET A 193 0.31 -24.94 7.78
C MET A 193 1.17 -25.79 6.85
N ASP A 194 0.85 -25.81 5.56
CA ASP A 194 1.66 -26.49 4.56
C ASP A 194 2.87 -25.62 4.19
N PHE A 195 4.01 -25.95 4.80
CA PHE A 195 5.28 -25.30 4.51
C PHE A 195 5.97 -25.92 3.28
N PRO A 196 6.75 -25.14 2.51
CA PRO A 196 7.11 -23.75 2.80
C PRO A 196 6.04 -22.75 2.38
N ILE A 197 5.92 -21.66 3.15
CA ILE A 197 5.15 -20.46 2.78
C ILE A 197 6.11 -19.37 2.28
N THR A 198 5.62 -18.45 1.47
CA THR A 198 6.39 -17.30 1.01
C THR A 198 5.85 -16.05 1.70
N VAL A 199 6.76 -15.23 2.20
CA VAL A 199 6.49 -13.88 2.71
C VAL A 199 7.22 -12.85 1.85
N ILE A 200 6.67 -11.65 1.74
CA ILE A 200 7.17 -10.53 0.95
C ILE A 200 7.58 -9.43 1.94
N LEU A 201 8.80 -8.93 1.88
CA LEU A 201 9.24 -7.79 2.69
C LEU A 201 8.89 -6.46 2.02
N ALA A 202 8.93 -5.36 2.77
CA ALA A 202 8.72 -4.00 2.26
C ALA A 202 9.57 -3.64 1.03
N ASP A 203 10.79 -4.19 0.91
CA ASP A 203 11.65 -3.99 -0.27
C ASP A 203 11.27 -4.86 -1.49
N ASN A 204 10.09 -5.49 -1.46
CA ASN A 204 9.56 -6.47 -2.42
C ASN A 204 10.40 -7.75 -2.56
N SER A 205 11.33 -8.03 -1.63
CA SER A 205 12.06 -9.30 -1.63
C SER A 205 11.22 -10.42 -1.03
N GLU A 206 11.30 -11.61 -1.64
CA GLU A 206 10.58 -12.80 -1.18
C GLU A 206 11.47 -13.68 -0.28
N ILE A 207 10.93 -14.13 0.84
CA ILE A 207 11.56 -15.10 1.74
C ILE A 207 10.70 -16.37 1.79
N SER A 208 11.34 -17.53 1.63
CA SER A 208 10.69 -18.83 1.79
C SER A 208 10.89 -19.34 3.21
N ILE A 209 9.79 -19.53 3.93
CA ILE A 209 9.71 -19.90 5.33
C ILE A 209 9.33 -21.37 5.44
N ASN A 210 10.05 -22.17 6.24
CA ASN A 210 9.88 -23.63 6.27
C ASN A 210 9.16 -24.15 7.53
N ASN A 211 8.91 -23.30 8.53
CA ASN A 211 8.24 -23.65 9.78
C ASN A 211 7.85 -22.38 10.55
N PHE A 212 7.07 -22.53 11.64
CA PHE A 212 6.62 -21.40 12.45
C PHE A 212 7.73 -20.66 13.19
N VAL A 213 8.84 -21.33 13.53
CA VAL A 213 9.99 -20.68 14.20
C VAL A 213 10.70 -19.72 13.23
N GLU A 214 10.86 -20.15 11.98
CA GLU A 214 11.38 -19.28 10.91
C GLU A 214 10.41 -18.13 10.62
N LEU A 215 9.09 -18.38 10.65
CA LEU A 215 8.07 -17.33 10.46
C LEU A 215 8.13 -16.27 11.57
N GLU A 216 8.12 -16.70 12.83
CA GLU A 216 8.21 -15.83 14.00
C GLU A 216 9.45 -14.94 13.92
N THR A 217 10.60 -15.55 13.61
CA THR A 217 11.85 -14.81 13.45
C THR A 217 11.80 -13.84 12.26
N ALA A 218 11.15 -14.21 11.15
CA ALA A 218 11.04 -13.33 9.99
C ALA A 218 10.19 -12.10 10.30
N ILE A 219 9.03 -12.28 10.92
CA ILE A 219 8.13 -11.18 11.31
C ILE A 219 8.81 -10.27 12.33
N GLU A 220 9.39 -10.81 13.41
CA GLU A 220 10.06 -10.01 14.45
C GLU A 220 11.25 -9.18 13.92
N ASN A 221 11.93 -9.66 12.88
CA ASN A 221 13.02 -8.88 12.26
C ASN A 221 12.51 -7.83 11.27
N ALA A 222 11.28 -7.99 10.78
CA ALA A 222 10.67 -7.08 9.81
C ALA A 222 9.92 -5.94 10.50
N THR A 223 9.38 -6.12 11.71
CA THR A 223 8.53 -5.13 12.41
C THR A 223 9.06 -3.70 12.32
N ASP A 224 10.32 -3.44 12.67
CA ASP A 224 10.86 -2.06 12.64
C ASP A 224 11.71 -1.77 11.38
N SER A 225 11.39 -2.38 10.24
CA SER A 225 12.27 -2.37 9.05
C SER A 225 11.84 -1.44 7.91
N CYS A 226 10.61 -0.94 7.97
CA CYS A 226 10.03 0.02 7.04
C CYS A 226 9.47 1.23 7.80
N ASP A 227 8.95 2.21 7.07
CA ASP A 227 8.09 3.24 7.64
C ASP A 227 6.67 2.67 7.71
N GLU A 228 5.90 3.03 8.73
CA GLU A 228 4.57 2.45 8.98
C GLU A 228 3.49 3.13 8.10
N ASP A 229 3.90 4.02 7.17
CA ASP A 229 3.06 4.77 6.21
C ASP A 229 1.82 5.42 6.88
N ASP A 230 2.06 5.88 8.11
CA ASP A 230 1.10 6.31 9.11
C ASP A 230 0.86 7.83 9.13
N ASP A 231 1.43 8.51 8.13
CA ASP A 231 1.29 9.93 7.94
C ASP A 231 -0.07 10.28 7.30
N TYR A 232 -0.44 11.55 7.47
CA TYR A 232 -1.58 12.15 6.80
C TYR A 232 -1.10 13.18 5.79
N ASP A 233 0.20 13.14 5.45
CA ASP A 233 0.87 14.21 4.72
C ASP A 233 0.78 13.91 3.22
N TYR A 234 -0.22 14.51 2.60
CA TYR A 234 -0.34 14.54 1.15
C TYR A 234 0.84 15.25 0.46
N ASN A 235 1.80 15.82 1.21
CA ASN A 235 3.05 16.35 0.64
C ASN A 235 4.20 15.34 0.66
N ASP A 236 4.01 14.09 1.10
CA ASP A 236 5.07 13.05 1.10
C ASP A 236 5.38 12.50 -0.32
N ASP A 237 4.58 12.87 -1.32
CA ASP A 237 4.88 12.70 -2.74
C ASP A 237 5.69 13.88 -3.33
N ASP A 238 6.10 14.84 -2.47
CA ASP A 238 7.12 15.81 -2.83
C ASP A 238 8.39 15.09 -3.30
N CYS A 239 9.27 15.84 -3.96
CA CYS A 239 10.38 15.21 -4.66
C CYS A 239 11.47 14.58 -3.76
N ASP A 240 11.18 14.17 -2.53
CA ASP A 240 12.01 13.45 -1.59
C ASP A 240 12.77 12.28 -2.22
N ASN A 241 12.10 11.50 -3.08
CA ASN A 241 12.68 10.34 -3.78
C ASN A 241 12.79 10.50 -5.31
N CYS A 242 12.57 11.70 -5.85
CA CYS A 242 12.62 11.94 -7.29
C CYS A 242 13.99 11.62 -7.92
N THR A 243 13.95 11.02 -9.11
CA THR A 243 15.15 10.73 -9.91
C THR A 243 15.20 11.60 -11.15
N THR A 244 16.41 11.89 -11.64
CA THR A 244 16.57 12.61 -12.91
C THR A 244 15.92 11.86 -14.08
N LEU A 245 15.86 10.52 -14.00
CA LEU A 245 15.22 9.71 -15.03
C LEU A 245 13.71 9.98 -15.09
N ALA A 246 13.03 10.06 -13.95
CA ALA A 246 11.60 10.35 -13.88
C ALA A 246 11.27 11.72 -14.52
N VAL A 247 12.05 12.75 -14.16
CA VAL A 247 11.93 14.10 -14.74
C VAL A 247 12.18 14.10 -16.24
N GLU A 248 13.24 13.42 -16.68
CA GLU A 248 13.59 13.35 -18.09
C GLU A 248 12.51 12.62 -18.90
N GLU A 249 11.99 11.50 -18.39
CA GLU A 249 10.90 10.75 -19.02
C GLU A 249 9.62 11.57 -19.08
N LEU A 250 9.22 12.26 -18.00
CA LEU A 250 8.01 13.08 -17.97
C LEU A 250 8.09 14.24 -18.97
N LEU A 251 9.09 15.12 -18.83
CA LEU A 251 9.22 16.32 -19.66
C LEU A 251 9.34 16.01 -21.16
N THR A 252 9.89 14.85 -21.52
CA THR A 252 10.14 14.46 -22.91
C THR A 252 9.11 13.50 -23.50
N SER A 253 8.29 12.84 -22.68
CA SER A 253 7.16 12.03 -23.13
C SER A 253 6.02 12.90 -23.63
N CYS A 254 5.85 14.08 -23.04
CA CYS A 254 4.85 15.07 -23.44
C CYS A 254 5.42 16.19 -24.31
N SER A 255 4.52 16.86 -25.03
CA SER A 255 4.86 18.00 -25.89
C SER A 255 3.85 19.12 -25.68
N ASN A 256 4.28 20.36 -25.90
CA ASN A 256 3.48 21.57 -25.72
C ASN A 256 3.15 21.90 -24.26
N TRP A 257 4.15 21.79 -23.37
CA TRP A 257 4.05 22.31 -22.01
C TRP A 257 3.74 23.81 -22.03
N GLU A 258 2.78 24.24 -21.22
CA GLU A 258 2.46 25.65 -21.00
C GLU A 258 3.00 26.07 -19.63
N VAL A 259 3.22 27.38 -19.43
CA VAL A 259 3.62 27.89 -18.12
C VAL A 259 2.35 28.24 -17.37
N ASP A 260 2.06 27.48 -16.31
CA ASP A 260 0.94 27.73 -15.38
C ASP A 260 1.30 28.90 -14.44
N LYS A 261 2.43 28.77 -13.74
CA LYS A 261 2.90 29.76 -12.76
C LYS A 261 4.33 30.18 -13.03
N ILE A 262 4.62 31.47 -12.88
CA ILE A 262 5.98 32.00 -12.89
C ILE A 262 6.13 33.20 -11.96
N GLU A 263 6.88 33.00 -10.89
CA GLU A 263 7.18 34.03 -9.91
C GLU A 263 8.69 34.31 -9.86
N ARG A 264 9.09 35.59 -9.93
CA ARG A 264 10.51 36.00 -9.81
C ARG A 264 10.70 37.13 -8.82
N ASN A 265 11.43 36.87 -7.74
CA ASN A 265 11.73 37.74 -6.62
C ASN A 265 10.45 38.25 -5.94
N GLY A 266 9.48 37.37 -5.70
CA GLY A 266 8.20 37.72 -5.08
C GLY A 266 7.27 38.52 -5.99
N ILE A 267 7.41 38.37 -7.31
CA ILE A 267 6.60 39.06 -8.32
C ILE A 267 6.06 38.01 -9.27
N ASP A 268 4.74 37.88 -9.27
CA ASP A 268 3.94 37.10 -10.20
C ASP A 268 4.05 37.66 -11.64
N TYR A 269 4.32 36.75 -12.57
CA TYR A 269 4.42 36.98 -14.00
C TYR A 269 3.60 35.97 -14.81
N ASP A 270 2.59 35.32 -14.23
CA ASP A 270 1.87 34.17 -14.79
C ASP A 270 1.41 34.46 -16.24
N ASP A 271 0.80 35.63 -16.47
CA ASP A 271 0.30 36.06 -17.79
C ASP A 271 1.39 36.30 -18.88
N ILE A 272 2.69 36.31 -18.54
CA ILE A 272 3.74 36.74 -19.49
C ILE A 272 3.93 35.74 -20.63
N TYR A 273 3.73 34.44 -20.37
CA TYR A 273 3.97 33.37 -21.33
C TYR A 273 2.69 32.70 -21.83
N ASP A 274 1.54 33.34 -21.67
CA ASP A 274 0.27 32.91 -22.26
C ASP A 274 0.40 32.57 -23.75
N GLY A 275 0.05 31.33 -24.10
CA GLY A 275 0.10 30.80 -25.47
C GLY A 275 1.51 30.50 -25.99
N TYR A 276 2.50 30.39 -25.12
CA TYR A 276 3.82 29.84 -25.42
C TYR A 276 3.82 28.34 -25.14
N THR A 277 4.39 27.56 -26.05
CA THR A 277 4.53 26.11 -25.89
C THR A 277 5.99 25.71 -25.80
N PHE A 278 6.33 25.05 -24.69
CA PHE A 278 7.65 24.55 -24.36
C PHE A 278 7.74 23.05 -24.72
N ASN A 279 8.86 22.66 -25.32
CA ASN A 279 9.10 21.28 -25.74
C ASN A 279 10.52 20.86 -25.37
N PHE A 280 10.63 19.85 -24.51
CA PHE A 280 11.89 19.32 -23.99
C PHE A 280 12.30 18.10 -24.81
N PHE A 281 13.59 18.01 -25.14
CA PHE A 281 14.14 16.92 -25.93
C PHE A 281 15.22 16.14 -25.16
N ASN A 282 15.28 14.82 -25.36
CA ASN A 282 16.26 13.87 -24.78
C ASN A 282 17.75 14.23 -24.96
N ASN A 283 18.07 15.16 -25.85
CA ASN A 283 19.44 15.64 -26.06
C ASN A 283 19.76 16.92 -25.28
N GLY A 284 18.89 17.34 -24.36
CA GLY A 284 19.01 18.57 -23.57
C GLY A 284 18.64 19.86 -24.33
N ALA A 285 18.06 19.75 -25.53
CA ALA A 285 17.52 20.91 -26.24
C ALA A 285 16.12 21.25 -25.71
N LEU A 286 15.79 22.53 -25.68
CA LEU A 286 14.47 23.08 -25.38
C LEU A 286 14.05 23.97 -26.54
N SER A 287 12.83 23.80 -27.06
CA SER A 287 12.25 24.76 -28.01
C SER A 287 11.01 25.40 -27.43
N VAL A 288 10.88 26.71 -27.63
CA VAL A 288 9.69 27.46 -27.21
C VAL A 288 9.08 28.14 -28.42
N SER A 289 7.79 27.93 -28.63
CA SER A 289 7.06 28.46 -29.79
C SER A 289 5.86 29.29 -29.36
N TRP A 290 5.66 30.42 -30.05
CA TRP A 290 4.45 31.24 -29.91
C TRP A 290 4.13 31.90 -31.25
N ASN A 291 2.86 31.88 -31.64
CA ASN A 291 2.42 32.34 -32.96
C ASN A 291 3.20 31.69 -34.13
N THR A 292 4.14 32.43 -34.75
CA THR A 292 5.00 31.95 -35.84
C THR A 292 6.49 32.02 -35.49
N THR A 293 6.81 32.31 -34.23
CA THR A 293 8.17 32.44 -33.72
C THR A 293 8.54 31.20 -32.95
N THR A 294 9.75 30.70 -33.17
CA THR A 294 10.35 29.64 -32.36
C THR A 294 11.74 30.09 -31.95
N VAL A 295 12.04 29.92 -30.67
CA VAL A 295 13.37 30.14 -30.11
C VAL A 295 13.88 28.84 -29.49
N MET A 296 15.20 28.75 -29.37
CA MET A 296 15.88 27.59 -28.82
C MET A 296 16.54 27.95 -27.49
N GLY A 297 16.55 26.98 -26.60
CA GLY A 297 17.29 26.97 -25.36
C GLY A 297 17.83 25.57 -25.06
N THR A 298 18.26 25.39 -23.82
CA THR A 298 18.75 24.11 -23.29
C THR A 298 18.15 23.85 -21.92
N TRP A 299 18.06 22.57 -21.56
CA TRP A 299 17.69 22.13 -20.22
C TRP A 299 18.54 20.93 -19.80
N VAL A 300 18.75 20.77 -18.49
CA VAL A 300 19.43 19.61 -17.90
C VAL A 300 18.86 19.34 -16.51
N ALA A 301 18.51 18.09 -16.22
CA ALA A 301 18.23 17.62 -14.87
C ALA A 301 19.50 17.03 -14.23
N SER A 302 19.74 17.29 -12.94
CA SER A 302 20.85 16.72 -12.19
C SER A 302 20.52 16.63 -10.70
N GLY A 303 21.26 15.83 -9.92
CA GLY A 303 20.95 15.64 -8.49
C GLY A 303 20.02 14.44 -8.26
N SER A 304 19.37 14.41 -7.10
CA SER A 304 18.45 13.35 -6.67
C SER A 304 17.68 13.79 -5.43
N GLY A 305 16.46 13.28 -5.26
CA GLY A 305 15.58 13.64 -4.16
C GLY A 305 15.35 15.16 -4.09
N ASN A 306 15.25 15.68 -2.87
CA ASN A 306 15.10 17.13 -2.59
C ASN A 306 16.20 18.07 -3.09
N ASN A 307 17.27 17.55 -3.68
CA ASN A 307 18.33 18.36 -4.30
C ASN A 307 18.37 18.18 -5.83
N LEU A 308 17.30 17.66 -6.44
CA LEU A 308 17.21 17.55 -7.88
C LEU A 308 17.06 18.95 -8.48
N GLU A 309 18.00 19.33 -9.34
CA GLU A 309 18.03 20.62 -10.00
C GLU A 309 17.68 20.48 -11.49
N VAL A 310 16.80 21.35 -12.00
CA VAL A 310 16.48 21.52 -13.42
C VAL A 310 17.01 22.87 -13.89
N LEU A 311 18.14 22.84 -14.61
CA LEU A 311 18.73 24.02 -15.21
C LEU A 311 18.01 24.34 -16.52
N ILE A 312 17.40 25.53 -16.62
CA ILE A 312 16.73 26.01 -17.84
C ILE A 312 17.45 27.26 -18.36
N ASP A 313 17.82 27.26 -19.65
CA ASP A 313 18.42 28.42 -20.32
C ASP A 313 17.80 28.63 -21.71
N VAL A 314 16.86 29.56 -21.79
CA VAL A 314 16.30 30.09 -23.04
C VAL A 314 16.71 31.56 -23.16
N PRO A 315 17.74 31.92 -23.96
CA PRO A 315 18.26 33.29 -24.01
C PRO A 315 17.24 34.37 -24.38
N ALA A 316 16.14 33.99 -25.05
CA ALA A 316 15.06 34.89 -25.44
C ALA A 316 13.99 35.09 -24.34
N LEU A 317 13.92 34.20 -23.34
CA LEU A 317 12.89 34.14 -22.30
C LEU A 317 13.54 34.11 -20.91
N PRO A 318 14.16 35.22 -20.46
CA PRO A 318 15.01 35.22 -19.27
C PRO A 318 14.28 34.93 -17.96
N LEU A 319 12.94 35.06 -17.90
CA LEU A 319 12.20 34.77 -16.67
C LEU A 319 12.14 33.26 -16.37
N CYS A 320 12.16 32.39 -17.39
CA CYS A 320 12.23 30.93 -17.17
C CYS A 320 13.63 30.48 -16.76
N ASN A 321 14.66 31.32 -16.97
CA ASN A 321 16.04 30.89 -16.79
C ASN A 321 16.41 30.93 -15.31
N ASN A 322 16.75 29.76 -14.78
CA ASN A 322 17.33 29.58 -13.46
C ASN A 322 17.93 28.18 -13.33
N ASN A 323 18.62 27.96 -12.22
CA ASN A 323 18.87 26.61 -11.72
C ASN A 323 17.75 26.29 -10.73
N TRP A 324 16.69 25.66 -11.20
CA TRP A 324 15.52 25.42 -10.38
C TRP A 324 15.67 24.17 -9.54
N ILE A 325 15.14 24.14 -8.32
CA ILE A 325 14.99 22.90 -7.56
C ILE A 325 13.64 22.31 -7.92
N LEU A 326 13.61 21.04 -8.27
CA LEU A 326 12.36 20.33 -8.46
C LEU A 326 11.67 20.18 -7.11
N HIS A 327 10.44 20.67 -7.04
CA HIS A 327 9.61 20.54 -5.86
C HIS A 327 8.70 19.33 -5.98
N GLU A 328 8.05 19.17 -7.14
CA GLU A 328 6.94 18.24 -7.29
C GLU A 328 6.74 17.84 -8.77
N LEU A 329 6.26 16.62 -8.99
CA LEU A 329 5.88 16.07 -10.29
C LEU A 329 4.46 15.50 -10.22
N GLU A 330 3.46 16.33 -10.46
CA GLU A 330 2.06 15.90 -10.44
C GLU A 330 1.70 15.24 -11.77
N ASN A 331 1.05 14.07 -11.72
CA ASN A 331 0.50 13.41 -12.90
C ASN A 331 -0.94 12.97 -12.65
N CYS A 332 -1.84 13.94 -12.63
CA CYS A 332 -3.27 13.77 -12.46
C CYS A 332 -3.93 13.23 -13.74
N SER A 333 -5.10 12.59 -13.62
CA SER A 333 -5.78 11.93 -14.75
C SER A 333 -6.09 12.82 -15.96
N ASP A 334 -6.20 14.13 -15.78
CA ASP A 334 -6.49 15.10 -16.84
C ASP A 334 -5.39 16.18 -16.98
N GLU A 335 -4.34 16.16 -16.14
CA GLU A 335 -3.36 17.25 -16.05
C GLU A 335 -2.03 16.77 -15.43
N THR A 336 -0.91 17.12 -16.06
CA THR A 336 0.43 16.86 -15.57
C THR A 336 1.13 18.18 -15.27
N LYS A 337 1.70 18.33 -14.07
CA LYS A 337 2.47 19.51 -13.67
C LYS A 337 3.89 19.18 -13.28
N VAL A 338 4.77 20.15 -13.48
CA VAL A 338 6.16 20.12 -13.00
C VAL A 338 6.41 21.41 -12.25
N ASP A 339 6.44 21.35 -10.93
CA ASP A 339 6.66 22.53 -10.08
C ASP A 339 8.13 22.65 -9.68
N LEU A 340 8.69 23.83 -9.93
CA LEU A 340 10.10 24.13 -9.75
C LEU A 340 10.23 25.37 -8.87
N ARG A 341 10.99 25.28 -7.78
CA ARG A 341 11.13 26.37 -6.79
C ARG A 341 12.59 26.71 -6.51
N VAL A 342 12.87 27.96 -6.14
CA VAL A 342 14.19 28.40 -5.67
C VAL A 342 14.03 29.43 -4.55
N GLY A 343 14.55 29.11 -3.37
CA GLY A 343 14.37 29.98 -2.20
C GLY A 343 12.89 30.08 -1.83
N ASP A 344 12.51 31.18 -1.19
CA ASP A 344 11.17 31.32 -0.60
C ASP A 344 10.13 31.87 -1.59
N ASP A 345 10.55 32.50 -2.70
CA ASP A 345 9.66 33.31 -3.56
C ASP A 345 9.76 33.02 -5.07
N ASP A 346 10.79 32.31 -5.58
CA ASP A 346 10.89 32.05 -7.03
C ASP A 346 10.23 30.71 -7.35
N ARG A 347 9.25 30.71 -8.27
CA ARG A 347 8.52 29.52 -8.73
C ARG A 347 8.41 29.49 -10.25
N LEU A 348 8.41 28.30 -10.82
CA LEU A 348 8.11 28.03 -12.21
C LEU A 348 7.38 26.69 -12.30
N ARG A 349 6.08 26.72 -12.62
CA ARG A 349 5.27 25.53 -12.85
C ARG A 349 4.95 25.41 -14.34
N TYR A 350 5.22 24.23 -14.89
CA TYR A 350 4.70 23.86 -16.22
C TYR A 350 3.46 22.98 -16.05
N GLU A 351 2.51 23.09 -16.97
CA GLU A 351 1.33 22.22 -17.05
C GLU A 351 1.17 21.64 -18.47
N ASN A 352 0.53 20.48 -18.59
CA ASN A 352 0.17 19.84 -19.85
C ASN A 352 -0.89 18.73 -19.65
N ASP A 353 -1.75 18.51 -20.64
CA ASP A 353 -2.64 17.34 -20.70
C ASP A 353 -1.89 16.18 -21.38
N CYS A 354 -1.06 15.46 -20.63
CA CYS A 354 -0.30 14.32 -21.15
C CYS A 354 -1.17 13.06 -21.30
N ASP A 355 -1.90 12.92 -22.41
CA ASP A 355 -2.64 11.70 -22.78
C ASP A 355 -1.77 10.42 -22.89
#